data_AF-A0A3D5Z5G5-F1
#
_entry.id   AF-A0A3D5Z5G5-F1
#
_cell.length_a   1.000
_cell.length_b   1.000
_cell.length_c   1.000
_cell.angle_alpha   90.00
_cell.angle_beta   90.00
_cell.angle_gamma   90.00
#
_symmetry.space_group_name_H-M   'P 1'
#
loop_
_entity.id
_entity.type
_entity.pdbx_description
1 polymer ?
#
loop_
_entity_poly.entity_id
_entity_poly.type
_entity_poly.pdbx_seq_one_letter_code
_entity_poly.pdbx_strand_id
1 'polypeptide(L)'
;MKKIIIILFVVASFYILSTPKEEQITIPDTSIRFRIIANSNSLEDQLEKNEIKQDLIKNVIPKMLNNNISSSRASIKNTIPLLKEQLNTYNIPYSLNLGQNYFPEKNYKGVTYDAGNYESLVITLGSGLGDNWWCVLYPPLCLIEDEPALDNITFKSYIKEYLNNSN
;
A
#
# COMPACT_ATOMS: atom_id res chain seq x y z
N MET A 1 21.54 -5.13 51.21
CA MET A 1 21.73 -5.69 49.85
C MET A 1 20.45 -6.31 49.28
N LYS A 2 19.87 -7.36 49.90
CA LYS A 2 18.61 -7.99 49.41
C LYS A 2 17.45 -7.01 49.16
N LYS A 3 17.22 -6.06 50.07
CA LYS A 3 16.13 -5.06 49.93
C LYS A 3 16.33 -4.10 48.74
N ILE A 4 17.58 -3.76 48.42
CA ILE A 4 17.92 -2.86 47.30
C ILE A 4 17.70 -3.56 45.95
N ILE A 5 18.05 -4.85 45.87
CA ILE A 5 17.84 -5.67 44.67
C ILE A 5 16.35 -5.83 44.38
N ILE A 6 15.52 -6.04 45.41
CA ILE A 6 14.06 -6.15 45.25
C ILE A 6 13.46 -4.84 44.72
N ILE A 7 13.90 -3.69 45.25
CA ILE A 7 13.43 -2.38 44.78
C ILE A 7 13.82 -2.14 43.32
N LEU A 8 15.07 -2.44 42.93
CA LEU A 8 15.52 -2.31 41.54
C LEU A 8 14.72 -3.22 40.59
N PHE A 9 14.39 -4.44 41.02
CA PHE A 9 13.59 -5.36 40.23
C PHE A 9 12.15 -4.88 40.04
N VAL A 10 11.52 -4.36 41.11
CA VAL A 10 10.16 -3.78 41.04
C VAL A 10 10.13 -2.56 40.14
N VAL A 11 11.14 -1.67 40.23
CA VAL A 11 11.26 -0.51 39.35
C VAL A 11 11.45 -0.96 37.89
N ALA A 12 12.35 -1.91 37.62
CA ALA A 12 12.56 -2.43 36.27
C ALA A 12 11.31 -3.10 35.68
N SER A 13 10.60 -3.92 36.47
CA SER A 13 9.32 -4.52 36.05
C SER A 13 8.25 -3.46 35.80
N PHE A 14 8.17 -2.43 36.64
CA PHE A 14 7.24 -1.30 36.43
C PHE A 14 7.58 -0.54 35.15
N TYR A 15 8.87 -0.34 34.84
CA TYR A 15 9.32 0.26 33.59
C TYR A 15 8.93 -0.59 32.36
N ILE A 16 9.11 -1.91 32.41
CA ILE A 16 8.73 -2.83 31.31
C ILE A 16 7.21 -2.89 31.13
N LEU A 17 6.43 -2.88 32.21
CA LEU A 17 4.97 -2.82 32.16
C LEU A 17 4.44 -1.46 31.69
N SER A 18 5.21 -0.39 31.90
CA SER A 18 4.83 0.97 31.49
C SER A 18 5.28 1.33 30.07
N THR A 19 6.02 0.47 29.37
CA THR A 19 6.29 0.72 27.95
C THR A 19 4.98 0.58 27.19
N PRO A 20 4.47 1.63 26.53
CA PRO A 20 3.26 1.50 25.71
C PRO A 20 3.52 0.45 24.65
N LYS A 21 2.64 -0.56 24.58
CA LYS A 21 2.67 -1.56 23.52
C LYS A 21 2.49 -0.82 22.21
N GLU A 22 3.47 -0.91 21.31
CA GLU A 22 3.39 -0.25 20.02
C GLU A 22 2.17 -0.84 19.26
N GLU A 23 1.13 -0.05 19.10
CA GLU A 23 -0.06 -0.45 18.35
C GLU A 23 0.38 -0.71 16.91
N GLN A 24 0.34 -1.98 16.50
CA GLN A 24 0.60 -2.36 15.12
C GLN A 24 -0.59 -1.91 14.28
N ILE A 25 -0.44 -0.77 13.61
CA ILE A 25 -1.46 -0.20 12.74
C ILE A 25 -1.35 -0.88 11.38
N THR A 26 -2.27 -1.80 11.10
CA THR A 26 -2.31 -2.58 9.85
C THR A 26 -3.30 -1.96 8.87
N ILE A 27 -2.97 -1.98 7.57
CA ILE A 27 -3.96 -1.74 6.50
C ILE A 27 -5.12 -2.74 6.67
N PRO A 28 -6.39 -2.31 6.62
CA PRO A 28 -7.53 -3.20 6.74
C PRO A 28 -7.54 -4.30 5.68
N ASP A 29 -8.08 -5.47 6.03
CA ASP A 29 -8.34 -6.55 5.06
C ASP A 29 -9.32 -6.12 3.96
N THR A 30 -10.19 -5.15 4.25
CA THR A 30 -11.13 -4.53 3.30
C THR A 30 -10.46 -3.52 2.36
N SER A 31 -9.13 -3.50 2.29
CA SER A 31 -8.39 -2.61 1.41
C SER A 31 -8.51 -2.98 -0.07
N ILE A 32 -8.41 -1.96 -0.93
CA ILE A 32 -8.30 -2.14 -2.37
C ILE A 32 -6.88 -1.77 -2.78
N ARG A 33 -6.12 -2.75 -3.27
CA ARG A 33 -4.71 -2.58 -3.66
C ARG A 33 -4.58 -2.20 -5.13
N PHE A 34 -3.45 -1.63 -5.50
CA PHE A 34 -3.04 -1.40 -6.88
C PHE A 34 -1.66 -1.99 -7.12
N ARG A 35 -1.43 -2.60 -8.28
CA ARG A 35 -0.15 -3.22 -8.62
C ARG A 35 0.16 -3.05 -10.09
N ILE A 36 1.41 -2.73 -10.40
CA ILE A 36 1.97 -2.72 -11.75
C ILE A 36 3.11 -3.74 -11.79
N ILE A 37 3.00 -4.74 -12.67
CA ILE A 37 4.01 -5.78 -12.91
C ILE A 37 4.74 -5.43 -14.20
N ALA A 38 6.07 -5.31 -14.14
CA ALA A 38 6.89 -5.02 -15.32
C ALA A 38 6.90 -6.22 -16.28
N ASN A 39 7.20 -5.94 -17.55
CA ASN A 39 7.38 -6.97 -18.57
C ASN A 39 8.52 -7.94 -18.22
N SER A 40 9.68 -7.43 -17.80
CA SER A 40 10.79 -8.24 -17.28
C SER A 40 11.63 -7.47 -16.24
N ASN A 41 12.74 -8.06 -15.80
CA ASN A 41 13.73 -7.41 -14.92
C ASN A 41 14.88 -6.72 -15.66
N SER A 42 14.75 -6.53 -16.97
CA SER A 42 15.68 -5.66 -17.71
C SER A 42 15.61 -4.23 -17.18
N LEU A 43 16.72 -3.48 -17.29
CA LEU A 43 16.74 -2.08 -16.87
C LEU A 43 15.69 -1.24 -17.62
N GLU A 44 15.50 -1.51 -18.91
CA GLU A 44 14.52 -0.85 -19.77
C GLU A 44 13.09 -1.07 -19.27
N ASP A 45 12.68 -2.33 -19.05
CA ASP A 45 11.31 -2.64 -18.58
C ASP A 45 11.04 -2.09 -17.17
N GLN A 46 12.07 -2.02 -16.31
CA GLN A 46 11.92 -1.45 -14.97
C GLN A 46 11.78 0.08 -15.02
N LEU A 47 12.54 0.75 -15.89
CA LEU A 47 12.43 2.20 -16.11
C LEU A 47 11.05 2.55 -16.72
N GLU A 48 10.60 1.78 -17.70
CA GLU A 48 9.30 1.96 -18.35
C GLU A 48 8.14 1.78 -17.35
N LYS A 49 8.15 0.71 -16.54
CA LYS A 49 7.19 0.55 -15.42
C LYS A 49 7.20 1.76 -14.48
N ASN A 50 8.38 2.28 -14.13
CA ASN A 50 8.50 3.41 -13.21
C ASN A 50 7.98 4.72 -13.82
N GLU A 51 8.18 4.93 -15.12
CA GLU A 51 7.61 6.06 -15.85
C GLU A 51 6.07 5.98 -15.85
N ILE A 52 5.51 4.84 -16.24
CA ILE A 52 4.07 4.57 -16.19
C ILE A 52 3.54 4.79 -14.77
N LYS A 53 4.23 4.27 -13.75
CA LYS A 53 3.85 4.47 -12.35
C LYS A 53 3.70 5.96 -12.02
N GLN A 54 4.72 6.77 -12.30
CA GLN A 54 4.73 8.20 -11.97
C GLN A 54 3.62 8.95 -12.71
N ASP A 55 3.42 8.63 -13.98
CA ASP A 55 2.38 9.22 -14.80
C ASP A 55 0.96 8.88 -14.28
N LEU A 56 0.71 7.61 -13.94
CA LEU A 56 -0.56 7.18 -13.35
C LEU A 56 -0.81 7.81 -11.98
N ILE A 57 0.21 7.89 -11.12
CA ILE A 57 0.14 8.56 -9.80
C ILE A 57 -0.27 10.02 -9.96
N LYS A 58 0.23 10.70 -10.98
CA LYS A 58 -0.07 12.11 -11.23
C LYS A 58 -1.45 12.34 -11.86
N ASN A 59 -1.82 11.53 -12.85
CA ASN A 59 -2.91 11.87 -13.77
C ASN A 59 -4.17 11.01 -13.59
N VAL A 60 -4.04 9.80 -13.05
CA VAL A 60 -5.12 8.80 -13.04
C VAL A 60 -5.53 8.41 -11.62
N ILE A 61 -4.58 8.02 -10.77
CA ILE A 61 -4.83 7.56 -9.41
C ILE A 61 -5.63 8.56 -8.58
N PRO A 62 -5.40 9.89 -8.61
CA PRO A 62 -6.17 10.84 -7.80
C PRO A 62 -7.68 10.80 -8.07
N LYS A 63 -8.10 10.35 -9.26
CA LYS A 63 -9.53 10.21 -9.63
C LYS A 63 -10.16 8.92 -9.12
N MET A 64 -9.36 7.95 -8.68
CA MET A 64 -9.81 6.68 -8.10
C MET A 64 -10.07 6.79 -6.59
N LEU A 65 -9.41 7.72 -5.91
CA LEU A 65 -9.37 7.78 -4.45
C LEU A 65 -10.66 8.33 -3.84
N ASN A 66 -11.13 7.67 -2.79
CA ASN A 66 -12.25 8.12 -1.96
C ASN A 66 -12.04 7.65 -0.52
N ASN A 67 -12.79 8.24 0.41
CA ASN A 67 -12.75 7.87 1.84
C ASN A 67 -13.73 6.74 2.21
N ASN A 68 -14.60 6.32 1.27
CA ASN A 68 -15.57 5.24 1.45
C ASN A 68 -15.29 4.09 0.47
N ILE A 69 -15.39 2.84 0.92
CA ILE A 69 -15.09 1.66 0.11
C ILE A 69 -16.00 1.52 -1.12
N SER A 70 -17.30 1.80 -0.96
CA SER A 70 -18.28 1.68 -2.03
C SER A 70 -18.02 2.72 -3.11
N SER A 71 -17.78 3.97 -2.71
CA SER A 71 -17.38 5.04 -3.62
C SER A 71 -16.04 4.75 -4.29
N SER A 72 -15.08 4.17 -3.56
CA SER A 72 -13.77 3.78 -4.11
C SER A 72 -13.93 2.74 -5.23
N ARG A 73 -14.73 1.68 -5.00
CA ARG A 73 -15.02 0.68 -6.04
C ARG A 73 -15.64 1.31 -7.28
N ALA A 74 -16.61 2.21 -7.09
CA ALA A 74 -17.27 2.91 -8.19
C ALA A 74 -16.27 3.81 -8.96
N SER A 75 -15.48 4.62 -8.26
CA SER A 75 -14.48 5.51 -8.88
C SER A 75 -13.40 4.74 -9.61
N ILE A 76 -12.89 3.63 -9.04
CA ILE A 76 -11.91 2.76 -9.71
C ILE A 76 -12.49 2.25 -11.02
N LYS A 77 -13.71 1.68 -11.00
CA LYS A 77 -14.39 1.15 -12.18
C LYS A 77 -14.61 2.23 -13.24
N ASN A 78 -15.06 3.41 -12.84
CA ASN A 78 -15.33 4.53 -13.74
C ASN A 78 -14.06 5.15 -14.33
N THR A 79 -12.90 4.97 -13.68
CA THR A 79 -11.61 5.49 -14.14
C THR A 79 -10.88 4.52 -15.09
N ILE A 80 -11.32 3.26 -15.20
CA ILE A 80 -10.69 2.27 -16.10
C ILE A 80 -10.56 2.76 -17.56
N PRO A 81 -11.55 3.44 -18.17
CA PRO A 81 -11.38 3.98 -19.52
C PRO A 81 -10.22 4.98 -19.64
N LEU A 82 -10.11 5.91 -18.68
CA LEU A 82 -9.00 6.88 -18.63
C LEU A 82 -7.66 6.17 -18.41
N LEU A 83 -7.61 5.17 -17.53
CA LEU A 83 -6.41 4.36 -17.32
C LEU A 83 -5.94 3.71 -18.63
N LYS A 84 -6.87 3.13 -19.40
CA LYS A 84 -6.55 2.53 -20.71
C LYS A 84 -6.04 3.55 -21.71
N GLU A 85 -6.69 4.72 -21.79
CA GLU A 85 -6.25 5.84 -22.63
C GLU A 85 -4.80 6.20 -22.32
N GLN A 86 -4.46 6.34 -21.03
CA GLN A 86 -3.12 6.67 -20.61
C GLN A 86 -2.10 5.56 -20.94
N LEU A 87 -2.42 4.30 -20.64
CA LEU A 87 -1.54 3.16 -20.92
C LEU A 87 -1.28 2.98 -22.43
N ASN A 88 -2.26 3.30 -23.28
CA ASN A 88 -2.12 3.18 -24.72
C ASN A 88 -1.06 4.14 -25.29
N THR A 89 -0.68 5.20 -24.58
CA THR A 89 0.37 6.13 -25.02
C THR A 89 1.77 5.51 -25.01
N TYR A 90 1.99 4.47 -24.20
CA TYR A 90 3.27 3.77 -24.08
C TYR A 90 3.48 2.69 -25.15
N ASN A 91 2.42 2.30 -25.88
CA ASN A 91 2.48 1.33 -26.98
C ASN A 91 3.05 -0.06 -26.58
N ILE A 92 2.81 -0.48 -25.33
CA ILE A 92 3.21 -1.80 -24.80
C ILE A 92 1.95 -2.67 -24.66
N PRO A 93 2.00 -3.97 -24.96
CA PRO A 93 0.92 -4.88 -24.60
C PRO A 93 0.69 -4.88 -23.09
N TYR A 94 -0.56 -4.80 -22.64
CA TYR A 94 -0.87 -4.89 -21.22
C TYR A 94 -2.17 -5.67 -20.98
N SER A 95 -2.32 -6.15 -19.75
CA SER A 95 -3.59 -6.67 -19.24
C SER A 95 -3.99 -6.00 -17.94
N LEU A 96 -5.30 -5.90 -17.71
CA LEU A 96 -5.89 -5.32 -16.51
C LEU A 96 -6.73 -6.39 -15.80
N ASN A 97 -6.51 -6.56 -14.51
CA ASN A 97 -7.33 -7.42 -13.65
C ASN A 97 -7.87 -6.61 -12.47
N LEU A 98 -9.17 -6.33 -12.47
CA LEU A 98 -9.88 -5.75 -11.32
C LEU A 98 -10.65 -6.86 -10.62
N GLY A 99 -10.27 -7.19 -9.38
CA GLY A 99 -10.90 -8.26 -8.61
C GLY A 99 -9.94 -8.84 -7.57
N GLN A 100 -10.16 -10.10 -7.21
CA GLN A 100 -9.30 -10.81 -6.26
C GLN A 100 -8.01 -11.27 -6.93
N ASN A 101 -6.86 -10.80 -6.45
CA ASN A 101 -5.55 -11.18 -6.96
C ASN A 101 -4.61 -11.61 -5.84
N TYR A 102 -3.77 -12.59 -6.13
CA TYR A 102 -2.78 -13.07 -5.17
C TYR A 102 -1.65 -12.05 -4.96
N PHE A 103 -1.31 -11.79 -3.71
CA PHE A 103 -0.11 -11.09 -3.29
C PHE A 103 0.70 -12.03 -2.39
N PRO A 104 2.03 -12.15 -2.62
CA PRO A 104 2.90 -12.78 -1.64
C PRO A 104 2.94 -11.93 -0.36
N GLU A 105 3.49 -12.48 0.71
CA GLU A 105 3.74 -11.74 1.95
C GLU A 105 4.49 -10.43 1.65
N LYS A 106 4.03 -9.33 2.24
CA LYS A 106 4.62 -8.00 2.05
C LYS A 106 5.02 -7.41 3.40
N ASN A 107 6.25 -6.93 3.49
CA ASN A 107 6.70 -6.07 4.58
C ASN A 107 6.61 -4.62 4.11
N TYR A 108 5.79 -3.81 4.77
CA TYR A 108 5.54 -2.43 4.37
C TYR A 108 5.42 -1.50 5.58
N LYS A 109 6.30 -0.49 5.64
CA LYS A 109 6.39 0.52 6.72
C LYS A 109 6.37 -0.07 8.15
N GLY A 110 7.06 -1.21 8.33
CA GLY A 110 7.17 -1.90 9.62
C GLY A 110 5.99 -2.81 9.97
N VAL A 111 5.10 -3.07 9.02
CA VAL A 111 3.95 -3.98 9.16
C VAL A 111 4.09 -5.12 8.15
N THR A 112 3.90 -6.34 8.62
CA THR A 112 3.84 -7.54 7.79
C THR A 112 2.40 -7.81 7.40
N TYR A 113 2.18 -8.02 6.10
CA TYR A 113 0.90 -8.40 5.51
C TYR A 113 1.04 -9.81 4.95
N ASP A 114 0.13 -10.69 5.38
CA ASP A 114 0.15 -12.10 4.99
C ASP A 114 0.01 -12.28 3.47
N ALA A 115 0.42 -13.45 2.99
CA ALA A 115 0.14 -13.86 1.63
C ALA A 115 -1.35 -14.19 1.47
N GLY A 116 -1.96 -13.79 0.35
CA GLY A 116 -3.39 -14.02 0.16
C GLY A 116 -3.95 -13.38 -1.10
N ASN A 117 -5.25 -13.60 -1.32
CA ASN A 117 -6.01 -12.91 -2.35
C ASN A 117 -6.60 -11.63 -1.78
N TYR A 118 -6.34 -10.51 -2.44
CA TYR A 118 -6.82 -9.19 -2.05
C TYR A 118 -7.61 -8.56 -3.18
N GLU A 119 -8.59 -7.74 -2.83
CA GLU A 119 -9.27 -6.89 -3.81
C GLU A 119 -8.26 -5.90 -4.38
N SER A 120 -8.06 -5.92 -5.70
CA SER A 120 -7.05 -5.07 -6.32
C SER A 120 -7.31 -4.81 -7.79
N LEU A 121 -6.71 -3.72 -8.27
CA LEU A 121 -6.48 -3.48 -9.69
C LEU A 121 -5.02 -3.80 -10.03
N VAL A 122 -4.80 -4.78 -10.91
CA VAL A 122 -3.47 -5.20 -11.36
C VAL A 122 -3.29 -4.85 -12.82
N ILE A 123 -2.20 -4.15 -13.13
CA ILE A 123 -1.67 -3.91 -14.47
C ILE A 123 -0.51 -4.87 -14.67
N THR A 124 -0.56 -5.68 -15.73
CA THR A 124 0.56 -6.52 -16.14
C THR A 124 1.05 -6.03 -17.49
N LEU A 125 2.29 -5.52 -17.52
CA LEU A 125 2.95 -5.08 -18.75
C LEU A 125 3.61 -6.27 -19.43
N GLY A 126 3.44 -6.40 -20.75
CA GLY A 126 4.01 -7.47 -21.57
C GLY A 126 3.79 -8.87 -20.98
N SER A 127 4.88 -9.60 -20.76
CA SER A 127 4.88 -10.96 -20.22
C SER A 127 4.68 -11.04 -18.69
N GLY A 128 4.81 -9.92 -17.97
CA GLY A 128 4.57 -9.87 -16.52
C GLY A 128 5.60 -10.64 -15.68
N LEU A 129 6.83 -10.81 -16.17
CA LEU A 129 7.88 -11.58 -15.49
C LEU A 129 8.81 -10.71 -14.63
N GLY A 130 8.59 -9.40 -14.63
CA GLY A 130 9.42 -8.45 -13.90
C GLY A 130 8.93 -8.13 -12.50
N ASP A 131 9.74 -7.36 -11.80
CA ASP A 131 9.46 -6.85 -10.48
C ASP A 131 8.23 -5.95 -10.52
N ASN A 132 7.46 -6.01 -9.45
CA ASN A 132 6.22 -5.26 -9.30
C ASN A 132 6.39 -4.07 -8.37
N TRP A 133 5.64 -3.02 -8.65
CA TRP A 133 5.34 -1.96 -7.68
C TRP A 133 3.87 -2.09 -7.27
N TRP A 134 3.55 -1.76 -6.03
CA TRP A 134 2.19 -1.80 -5.51
C TRP A 134 1.96 -0.72 -4.47
N CYS A 135 0.70 -0.32 -4.33
CA CYS A 135 0.23 0.65 -3.35
C CYS A 135 -1.21 0.32 -2.91
N VAL A 136 -1.81 1.11 -2.03
CA VAL A 136 -3.21 0.94 -1.59
C VAL A 136 -4.09 2.12 -2.03
N LEU A 137 -5.10 1.83 -2.87
CA LEU A 137 -6.08 2.80 -3.36
C LEU A 137 -7.15 3.12 -2.31
N TYR A 138 -7.49 2.13 -1.48
CA TYR A 138 -8.43 2.30 -0.39
C TYR A 138 -7.94 1.52 0.86
N PRO A 139 -7.75 2.18 2.01
CA PRO A 139 -7.68 3.64 2.17
C PRO A 139 -6.64 4.27 1.22
N PRO A 140 -6.75 5.56 0.87
CA PRO A 140 -5.99 6.17 -0.23
C PRO A 140 -4.53 6.46 0.13
N LEU A 141 -3.72 5.41 0.27
CA LEU A 141 -2.31 5.47 0.67
C LEU A 141 -1.36 5.64 -0.53
N CYS A 142 -1.81 5.39 -1.76
CA CYS A 142 -0.98 5.48 -2.96
C CYS A 142 -0.32 6.86 -3.18
N LEU A 143 -0.95 7.97 -2.77
CA LEU A 143 -0.35 9.32 -2.92
C LEU A 143 0.59 9.69 -1.77
N ILE A 144 0.43 9.01 -0.64
CA ILE A 144 1.21 9.18 0.57
C ILE A 144 2.57 8.45 0.44
N GLU A 145 2.65 7.49 -0.48
CA GLU A 145 3.81 6.62 -0.76
C GLU A 145 4.99 7.30 -1.45
N ASP A 146 4.76 8.33 -2.26
CA ASP A 146 5.79 8.97 -3.09
C ASP A 146 6.50 10.16 -2.38
N GLU A 147 6.16 10.48 -1.12
CA GLU A 147 6.86 11.52 -0.35
C GLU A 147 8.03 10.95 0.48
N PRO A 148 9.30 11.30 0.17
CA PRO A 148 10.47 10.83 0.92
C PRO A 148 10.55 11.37 2.36
N ALA A 149 9.72 12.35 2.71
CA ALA A 149 9.68 12.99 4.02
C ALA A 149 8.67 12.35 4.99
N LEU A 150 7.86 11.39 4.54
CA LEU A 150 6.84 10.81 5.39
C LEU A 150 7.44 9.72 6.31
N ASP A 151 7.72 10.12 7.54
CA ASP A 151 8.13 9.20 8.59
C ASP A 151 7.04 8.16 8.87
N ASN A 152 7.45 7.01 9.43
CA ASN A 152 6.52 5.92 9.77
C ASN A 152 5.41 6.38 10.75
N ILE A 153 5.64 7.48 11.48
CA ILE A 153 4.70 8.03 12.46
C ILE A 153 3.51 8.66 11.73
N THR A 154 3.74 9.44 10.68
CA THR A 154 2.67 10.11 9.92
C THR A 154 1.82 9.09 9.16
N PHE A 155 2.44 8.07 8.57
CA PHE A 155 1.73 6.96 7.94
C PHE A 155 0.83 6.21 8.93
N LYS A 156 1.37 5.86 10.11
CA LYS A 156 0.61 5.24 11.20
C LYS A 156 -0.55 6.14 11.67
N SER A 157 -0.30 7.44 11.83
CA SER A 157 -1.33 8.42 12.23
C SER A 157 -2.48 8.48 11.23
N TYR A 158 -2.18 8.51 9.93
CA TYR A 158 -3.20 8.56 8.88
C TYR A 158 -4.08 7.30 8.90
N ILE A 159 -3.48 6.11 8.98
CA ILE A 159 -4.26 4.87 9.09
C ILE A 159 -5.07 4.87 10.38
N LYS A 160 -4.51 5.31 11.51
CA LYS A 160 -5.25 5.38 12.78
C LYS A 160 -6.46 6.31 12.71
N GLU A 161 -6.29 7.49 12.13
CA GLU A 161 -7.40 8.43 11.88
C GLU A 161 -8.45 7.80 10.97
N TYR A 162 -8.02 7.14 9.89
CA TYR A 162 -8.90 6.43 8.98
C TYR A 162 -9.74 5.35 9.67
N LEU A 163 -9.08 4.49 10.46
CA LEU A 163 -9.72 3.42 11.21
C LEU A 163 -10.72 3.96 12.23
N ASN A 164 -10.41 5.08 12.89
CA ASN A 164 -11.29 5.69 13.88
C ASN A 164 -12.54 6.33 13.24
N ASN A 165 -12.40 6.91 12.04
CA ASN A 165 -13.48 7.60 11.33
C ASN A 165 -14.35 6.67 10.45
N SER A 166 -13.96 5.40 10.31
CA SER A 166 -14.69 4.41 9.50
C SER A 166 -15.64 3.53 10.31
N ASN A 167 -15.81 3.81 11.61
CA ASN A 167 -16.77 3.16 12.52
C ASN A 167 -18.00 4.02 12.78
#